data_AF-A0A7S3PFD7-F1
#
_entry.id   AF-A0A7S3PFD7-F1
#
_cell.length_a   1.000
_cell.length_b   1.000
_cell.length_c   1.000
_cell.angle_alpha   90.00
_cell.angle_beta   90.00
_cell.angle_gamma   90.00
#
_symmetry.space_group_name_H-M   'P 1'
#
loop_
_entity.id
_entity.type
_entity.pdbx_description
1 polymer ?
#
loop_
_entity_poly.entity_id
_entity_poly.type
_entity_poly.pdbx_seq_one_letter_code
_entity_poly.pdbx_strand_id
1 'polypeptide(L)'
;KQTTQLERVTALGAFSEILTAFGANNNNEYMKVVLQVAVHHLSQNISPSSIFNQSSARTVSRNAVFLIGTIVELSDKRNLNIEIVMGVLNEVGKVFQLVEPCEALAREYVQNHGQQVNLPLDITDIQAVIDNACGAIARILLVNYSELPVDKIIPSLLSALPLKNDFSEGFPLFHCLYFLVQKQHPAIMGYLPQLLSICNASLSNQNTQGESRRYIMETLKLLDLPVNN
;
A
#
# COMPACT_ATOMS: atom_id res chain seq x y z
N LYS A 1 -29.43 8.30 2.21
CA LYS A 1 -28.10 8.86 2.58
C LYS A 1 -26.91 7.92 2.25
N GLN A 2 -27.12 6.69 1.76
CA GLN A 2 -26.07 5.77 1.25
C GLN A 2 -25.60 6.09 -0.19
N THR A 3 -26.37 6.87 -0.95
CA THR A 3 -26.17 7.09 -2.39
C THR A 3 -24.93 7.96 -2.71
N THR A 4 -24.67 9.00 -1.92
CA THR A 4 -23.55 9.93 -2.12
C THR A 4 -22.17 9.36 -1.78
N GLN A 5 -22.11 8.22 -1.09
CA GLN A 5 -20.86 7.61 -0.66
C GLN A 5 -20.36 6.58 -1.68
N LEU A 6 -21.27 5.77 -2.23
CA LEU A 6 -21.00 4.87 -3.34
C LEU A 6 -20.58 5.68 -4.59
N GLU A 7 -21.27 6.80 -4.86
CA GLU A 7 -20.96 7.70 -5.98
C GLU A 7 -19.55 8.32 -5.90
N ARG A 8 -19.01 8.58 -4.71
CA ARG A 8 -17.65 9.14 -4.53
C ARG A 8 -16.54 8.09 -4.66
N VAL A 9 -16.82 6.86 -4.22
CA VAL A 9 -15.91 5.71 -4.41
C VAL A 9 -15.81 5.35 -5.89
N THR A 10 -16.95 5.29 -6.57
CA THR A 10 -17.02 5.09 -8.01
C THR A 10 -16.39 6.25 -8.77
N ALA A 11 -16.55 7.51 -8.31
CA ALA A 11 -15.96 8.66 -8.99
C ALA A 11 -14.42 8.68 -8.96
N LEU A 12 -13.77 8.33 -7.85
CA LEU A 12 -12.30 8.28 -7.77
C LEU A 12 -11.72 7.02 -8.42
N GLY A 13 -12.42 5.88 -8.33
CA GLY A 13 -12.08 4.67 -9.09
C GLY A 13 -12.19 4.91 -10.60
N ALA A 14 -13.30 5.51 -11.05
CA ALA A 14 -13.47 5.96 -12.42
C ALA A 14 -12.44 7.02 -12.80
N PHE A 15 -12.06 7.93 -11.90
CA PHE A 15 -10.99 8.89 -12.19
C PHE A 15 -9.64 8.20 -12.37
N SER A 16 -9.33 7.17 -11.58
CA SER A 16 -8.13 6.33 -11.74
C SER A 16 -8.15 5.57 -13.08
N GLU A 17 -9.30 5.02 -13.47
CA GLU A 17 -9.49 4.36 -14.77
C GLU A 17 -9.40 5.36 -15.93
N ILE A 18 -9.98 6.54 -15.78
CA ILE A 18 -9.90 7.66 -16.74
C ILE A 18 -8.43 8.08 -16.91
N LEU A 19 -7.69 8.29 -15.82
CA LEU A 19 -6.26 8.63 -15.90
C LEU A 19 -5.44 7.55 -16.60
N THR A 20 -5.79 6.27 -16.39
CA THR A 20 -5.19 5.14 -17.11
C THR A 20 -5.54 5.17 -18.60
N ALA A 21 -6.80 5.50 -18.94
CA ALA A 21 -7.30 5.59 -20.31
C ALA A 21 -6.79 6.81 -21.10
N PHE A 22 -6.52 7.93 -20.43
CA PHE A 22 -6.03 9.16 -21.09
C PHE A 22 -4.56 9.07 -21.52
N GLY A 23 -3.80 8.08 -21.02
CA GLY A 23 -2.40 7.87 -21.37
C GLY A 23 -1.50 8.98 -20.81
N ALA A 24 -0.35 8.60 -20.27
CA ALA A 24 0.65 9.45 -19.65
C ALA A 24 1.36 10.45 -20.60
N ASN A 25 0.67 11.00 -21.59
CA ASN A 25 1.26 11.92 -22.57
C ASN A 25 0.78 13.35 -22.32
N ASN A 26 1.74 14.15 -21.81
CA ASN A 26 1.86 15.60 -21.83
C ASN A 26 1.39 16.35 -20.57
N ASN A 27 2.37 16.66 -19.69
CA ASN A 27 2.45 17.85 -18.80
C ASN A 27 1.16 18.30 -18.09
N ASN A 28 0.51 17.46 -17.31
CA ASN A 28 -0.71 17.88 -16.62
C ASN A 28 -0.45 18.39 -15.20
N GLU A 29 -0.41 19.72 -15.04
CA GLU A 29 -0.65 20.40 -13.75
C GLU A 29 -1.86 19.82 -13.01
N TYR A 30 -2.87 19.31 -13.73
CA TYR A 30 -4.00 18.59 -13.14
C TYR A 30 -3.59 17.35 -12.34
N MET A 31 -2.57 16.58 -12.76
CA MET A 31 -2.10 15.43 -12.00
C MET A 31 -1.52 15.85 -10.65
N LYS A 32 -0.78 16.97 -10.63
CA LYS A 32 -0.26 17.54 -9.37
C LYS A 32 -1.40 18.03 -8.48
N VAL A 33 -2.40 18.71 -9.04
CA VAL A 33 -3.57 19.18 -8.29
C VAL A 33 -4.35 18.00 -7.70
N VAL A 34 -4.62 16.97 -8.50
CA VAL A 34 -5.34 15.77 -8.04
C VAL A 34 -4.54 15.03 -6.98
N LEU A 35 -3.22 14.91 -7.15
CA LEU A 35 -2.32 14.33 -6.16
C LEU A 35 -2.37 15.10 -4.84
N GLN A 36 -2.30 16.44 -4.88
CA GLN A 36 -2.41 17.30 -3.70
C GLN A 36 -3.76 17.16 -3.00
N VAL A 37 -4.86 17.08 -3.76
CA VAL A 37 -6.21 16.86 -3.21
C VAL A 37 -6.31 15.48 -2.55
N ALA A 38 -5.77 14.44 -3.18
CA ALA A 38 -5.74 13.10 -2.60
C ALA A 38 -4.92 13.05 -1.31
N VAL A 39 -3.72 13.65 -1.31
CA VAL A 39 -2.87 13.78 -0.12
C VAL A 39 -3.57 14.56 0.99
N HIS A 40 -4.23 15.67 0.66
CA HIS A 40 -5.00 16.45 1.62
C HIS A 40 -6.10 15.59 2.26
N HIS A 41 -6.93 14.91 1.45
CA HIS A 41 -7.98 14.04 1.98
C HIS A 41 -7.43 12.89 2.82
N LEU A 42 -6.30 12.30 2.43
CA LEU A 42 -5.65 11.28 3.24
C LEU A 42 -5.29 11.84 4.62
N SER A 43 -4.55 12.95 4.65
CA SER A 43 -4.06 13.57 5.89
C SER A 43 -5.17 13.91 6.89
N GLN A 44 -6.34 14.34 6.41
CA GLN A 44 -7.47 14.70 7.26
C GLN A 44 -8.20 13.48 7.86
N ASN A 45 -8.10 12.33 7.21
CA ASN A 45 -8.93 11.17 7.54
C ASN A 45 -8.18 10.07 8.28
N ILE A 46 -6.85 10.03 8.23
CA ILE A 46 -6.02 8.99 8.91
C ILE A 46 -5.76 9.27 10.39
N SER A 47 -6.27 10.36 10.95
CA SER A 47 -6.17 10.59 12.40
C SER A 47 -6.92 9.50 13.17
N PRO A 48 -6.42 9.01 14.31
CA PRO A 48 -7.11 7.99 15.10
C PRO A 48 -8.55 8.36 15.47
N SER A 49 -8.80 9.64 15.77
CA SER A 49 -10.15 10.15 16.04
C SER A 49 -11.12 10.03 14.86
N SER A 50 -10.62 10.09 13.63
CA SER A 50 -11.44 9.97 12.42
C SER A 50 -11.55 8.51 11.97
N ILE A 51 -10.42 7.84 11.76
CA ILE A 51 -10.37 6.56 11.05
C ILE A 51 -11.00 5.40 11.83
N PHE A 52 -10.90 5.39 13.15
CA PHE A 52 -11.51 4.35 13.98
C PHE A 52 -13.01 4.58 14.19
N ASN A 53 -13.50 5.82 14.07
CA ASN A 53 -14.89 6.16 14.39
C ASN A 53 -15.79 6.38 13.15
N GLN A 54 -15.20 6.56 11.96
CA GLN A 54 -15.97 6.98 10.77
C GLN A 54 -15.68 6.08 9.56
N SER A 55 -16.69 5.35 9.11
CA SER A 55 -16.62 4.56 7.87
C SER A 55 -16.29 5.41 6.64
N SER A 56 -16.79 6.64 6.60
CA SER A 56 -16.41 7.61 5.56
C SER A 56 -14.92 7.93 5.54
N ALA A 57 -14.29 8.07 6.71
CA ALA A 57 -12.87 8.36 6.80
C ALA A 57 -12.01 7.19 6.27
N ARG A 58 -12.38 5.95 6.61
CA ARG A 58 -11.73 4.74 6.08
C ARG A 58 -11.85 4.65 4.56
N THR A 59 -13.07 4.84 4.05
CA THR A 59 -13.37 4.81 2.61
C THR A 59 -12.58 5.88 1.84
N VAL A 60 -12.59 7.12 2.33
CA VAL A 60 -11.86 8.25 1.70
C VAL A 60 -10.36 7.98 1.72
N SER A 61 -9.82 7.50 2.85
CA SER A 61 -8.39 7.21 2.98
C SER A 61 -7.95 6.10 2.02
N ARG A 62 -8.74 5.01 1.93
CA ARG A 62 -8.45 3.88 1.03
C ARG A 62 -8.35 4.33 -0.43
N ASN A 63 -9.31 5.12 -0.88
CA ASN A 63 -9.36 5.62 -2.26
C ASN A 63 -8.24 6.64 -2.52
N ALA A 64 -7.97 7.52 -1.56
CA ALA A 64 -6.92 8.52 -1.67
C ALA A 64 -5.54 7.87 -1.82
N VAL A 65 -5.21 6.87 -0.98
CA VAL A 65 -3.94 6.14 -1.06
C VAL A 65 -3.78 5.41 -2.39
N PHE A 66 -4.84 4.71 -2.83
CA PHE A 66 -4.81 4.03 -4.12
C PHE A 66 -4.54 5.01 -5.27
N LEU A 67 -5.28 6.12 -5.31
CA LEU A 67 -5.12 7.15 -6.34
C LEU A 67 -3.73 7.79 -6.30
N ILE A 68 -3.18 8.05 -5.11
CA ILE A 68 -1.81 8.57 -4.94
C ILE A 68 -0.79 7.63 -5.60
N GLY A 69 -0.84 6.33 -5.30
CA GLY A 69 0.05 5.34 -5.87
C GLY A 69 -0.04 5.29 -7.40
N THR A 70 -1.26 5.23 -7.93
CA THR A 70 -1.52 5.18 -9.38
C THR A 70 -1.07 6.45 -10.10
N ILE A 71 -1.30 7.64 -9.52
CA ILE A 71 -0.85 8.90 -10.13
C ILE A 71 0.67 8.91 -10.23
N VAL A 72 1.39 8.52 -9.18
CA VAL A 72 2.86 8.51 -9.22
C VAL A 72 3.38 7.47 -10.21
N GLU A 73 2.79 6.27 -10.24
CA GLU A 73 3.14 5.21 -11.20
C GLU A 73 2.99 5.66 -12.66
N LEU A 74 1.89 6.33 -12.97
CA LEU A 74 1.57 6.81 -14.32
C LEU A 74 2.25 8.14 -14.67
N SER A 75 2.87 8.82 -13.70
CA SER A 75 3.54 10.09 -13.96
C SER A 75 4.92 9.86 -14.58
N ASP A 76 5.23 10.61 -15.64
CA ASP A 76 6.61 10.73 -16.11
C ASP A 76 7.49 11.28 -14.98
N LYS A 77 8.66 10.66 -14.74
CA LYS A 77 9.63 11.10 -13.73
C LYS A 77 10.02 12.57 -13.89
N ARG A 78 9.94 13.12 -15.10
CA ARG A 78 10.22 14.53 -15.40
C ARG A 78 9.13 15.48 -14.88
N ASN A 79 7.94 14.98 -14.58
CA ASN A 79 6.76 15.78 -14.22
C ASN A 79 6.50 15.86 -12.71
N LEU A 80 7.02 14.93 -11.92
CA LEU A 80 6.97 14.97 -10.45
C LEU A 80 8.39 15.20 -9.92
N ASN A 81 8.63 16.37 -9.33
CA ASN A 81 9.91 16.63 -8.68
C ASN A 81 10.04 15.79 -7.39
N ILE A 82 11.28 15.58 -6.95
CA ILE A 82 11.58 14.75 -5.78
C ILE A 82 10.92 15.28 -4.50
N GLU A 83 10.76 16.61 -4.37
CA GLU A 83 10.11 17.24 -3.21
C GLU A 83 8.64 16.84 -3.08
N ILE A 84 7.88 16.83 -4.19
CA ILE A 84 6.48 16.39 -4.20
C ILE A 84 6.40 14.91 -3.83
N VAL A 85 7.25 14.07 -4.43
CA VAL A 85 7.26 12.62 -4.15
C VAL A 85 7.60 12.34 -2.69
N MET A 86 8.56 13.07 -2.11
CA MET A 86 8.92 12.98 -0.70
C MET A 86 7.78 13.43 0.22
N GLY A 87 7.06 14.50 -0.12
CA GLY A 87 5.88 14.93 0.60
C GLY A 87 4.77 13.88 0.58
N VAL A 88 4.52 13.29 -0.58
CA VAL A 88 3.56 12.18 -0.76
C VAL A 88 3.96 10.98 0.09
N LEU A 89 5.22 10.55 0.02
CA LEU A 89 5.73 9.41 0.82
C LEU A 89 5.58 9.65 2.32
N ASN A 90 5.85 10.87 2.79
CA ASN A 90 5.66 11.23 4.19
C ASN A 90 4.20 11.06 4.61
N GLU A 91 3.24 11.53 3.81
CA GLU A 91 1.82 11.44 4.14
C GLU A 91 1.29 10.00 4.03
N VAL A 92 1.68 9.23 3.00
CA VAL A 92 1.30 7.81 2.89
C VAL A 92 1.94 7.00 4.02
N GLY A 93 3.19 7.27 4.37
CA GLY A 93 3.91 6.58 5.45
C GLY A 93 3.25 6.74 6.83
N LYS A 94 2.53 7.85 7.08
CA LYS A 94 1.74 8.03 8.33
C LYS A 94 0.65 6.98 8.49
N VAL A 95 0.15 6.38 7.41
CA VAL A 95 -0.83 5.27 7.48
C VAL A 95 -0.28 4.10 8.29
N PHE A 96 1.05 3.86 8.27
CA PHE A 96 1.66 2.77 9.04
C PHE A 96 1.62 2.97 10.55
N GLN A 97 1.31 4.18 11.03
CA GLN A 97 1.02 4.42 12.46
C GLN A 97 -0.28 3.74 12.91
N LEU A 98 -1.13 3.31 11.98
CA LEU A 98 -2.37 2.60 12.25
C LEU A 98 -2.19 1.10 12.44
N VAL A 99 -1.03 0.53 12.10
CA VAL A 99 -0.76 -0.91 12.16
C VAL A 99 -1.01 -1.44 13.57
N GLU A 100 -0.30 -0.91 14.57
CA GLU A 100 -0.40 -1.42 15.94
C GLU A 100 -1.80 -1.22 16.55
N PRO A 101 -2.45 -0.04 16.45
CA PRO A 101 -3.81 0.12 16.96
C PRO A 101 -4.84 -0.79 16.26
N CYS A 102 -4.72 -0.98 14.93
CA CYS A 102 -5.60 -1.86 14.18
C CYS A 102 -5.41 -3.33 14.59
N GLU A 103 -4.16 -3.77 14.76
CA GLU A 103 -3.86 -5.10 15.26
C GLU A 103 -4.33 -5.33 16.69
N ALA A 104 -4.19 -4.33 17.57
CA ALA A 104 -4.68 -4.41 18.94
C ALA A 104 -6.20 -4.64 18.97
N LEU A 105 -6.97 -3.90 18.16
CA LEU A 105 -8.41 -4.09 18.01
C LEU A 105 -8.75 -5.49 17.48
N ALA A 106 -8.01 -5.98 16.47
CA ALA A 106 -8.22 -7.32 15.93
C ALA A 106 -7.95 -8.41 16.99
N ARG A 107 -6.87 -8.27 17.76
CA ARG A 107 -6.51 -9.21 18.85
C ARG A 107 -7.58 -9.21 19.94
N GLU A 108 -8.03 -8.04 20.39
CA GLU A 108 -9.09 -7.91 21.38
C GLU A 108 -10.41 -8.53 20.89
N TYR A 109 -10.78 -8.28 19.63
CA TYR A 109 -11.98 -8.87 19.05
C TYR A 109 -11.92 -10.40 19.06
N VAL A 110 -10.80 -10.98 18.62
CA VAL A 110 -10.57 -12.43 18.61
C VAL A 110 -10.54 -13.01 20.03
N GLN A 111 -9.96 -12.31 21.01
CA GLN A 111 -9.97 -12.75 22.41
C GLN A 111 -11.40 -12.83 22.97
N ASN A 112 -12.24 -11.87 22.60
CA ASN A 112 -13.62 -11.79 23.10
C ASN A 112 -14.61 -12.72 22.37
N HIS A 113 -14.29 -13.16 21.14
CA HIS A 113 -15.23 -13.92 20.29
C HIS A 113 -14.71 -15.29 19.80
N GLY A 114 -13.42 -15.61 19.99
CA GLY A 114 -12.80 -16.86 19.57
C GLY A 114 -12.00 -16.78 18.25
N GLN A 115 -11.18 -17.79 17.96
CA GLN A 115 -10.19 -17.76 16.86
C GLN A 115 -10.75 -17.92 15.43
N GLN A 116 -12.02 -18.30 15.26
CA GLN A 116 -12.63 -18.59 13.95
C GLN A 116 -13.69 -17.55 13.52
N VAL A 117 -13.65 -16.34 14.08
CA VAL A 117 -14.57 -15.28 13.73
C VAL A 117 -14.02 -14.38 12.63
N ASN A 118 -14.89 -13.95 11.73
CA ASN A 118 -14.56 -12.89 10.79
C ASN A 118 -14.45 -11.57 11.55
N LEU A 119 -13.40 -10.80 11.24
CA LEU A 119 -13.23 -9.47 11.82
C LEU A 119 -14.35 -8.52 11.35
N PRO A 120 -14.78 -7.56 12.18
CA PRO A 120 -15.73 -6.54 11.79
C PRO A 120 -15.20 -5.69 10.62
N LEU A 121 -16.12 -5.20 9.79
CA LEU A 121 -15.81 -4.31 8.67
C LEU A 121 -14.97 -3.10 9.08
N ASP A 122 -15.21 -2.56 10.27
CA ASP A 122 -14.46 -1.40 10.77
C ASP A 122 -12.97 -1.69 10.97
N ILE A 123 -12.61 -2.95 11.27
CA ILE A 123 -11.21 -3.39 11.39
C ILE A 123 -10.65 -3.72 10.00
N THR A 124 -11.38 -4.48 9.19
CA THR A 124 -10.91 -4.92 7.88
C THR A 124 -10.77 -3.76 6.89
N ASP A 125 -11.62 -2.73 6.98
CA ASP A 125 -11.48 -1.50 6.19
C ASP A 125 -10.19 -0.74 6.54
N ILE A 126 -9.76 -0.74 7.81
CA ILE A 126 -8.48 -0.12 8.22
C ILE A 126 -7.30 -0.95 7.69
N GLN A 127 -7.41 -2.28 7.75
CA GLN A 127 -6.43 -3.18 7.13
C GLN A 127 -6.31 -2.90 5.63
N ALA A 128 -7.42 -2.69 4.93
CA ALA A 128 -7.41 -2.32 3.52
C ALA A 128 -6.67 -0.99 3.25
N VAL A 129 -6.85 0.02 4.10
CA VAL A 129 -6.12 1.30 3.97
C VAL A 129 -4.61 1.08 4.12
N ILE A 130 -4.19 0.22 5.07
CA ILE A 130 -2.79 -0.14 5.30
C ILE A 130 -2.22 -0.93 4.11
N ASP A 131 -2.96 -1.91 3.60
CA ASP A 131 -2.57 -2.72 2.44
C ASP A 131 -2.38 -1.85 1.19
N ASN A 132 -3.31 -0.92 0.94
CA ASN A 132 -3.19 0.06 -0.14
C ASN A 132 -1.99 0.98 0.05
N ALA A 133 -1.63 1.33 1.29
CA ALA A 133 -0.43 2.15 1.54
C ALA A 133 0.84 1.37 1.22
N CYS A 134 0.87 0.07 1.48
CA CYS A 134 1.96 -0.81 1.08
C CYS A 134 2.14 -0.82 -0.45
N GLY A 135 1.06 -1.03 -1.20
CA GLY A 135 1.11 -1.03 -2.66
C GLY A 135 1.40 0.35 -3.27
N ALA A 136 0.88 1.45 -2.68
CA ALA A 136 1.20 2.81 -3.11
C ALA A 136 2.69 3.14 -2.92
N ILE A 137 3.27 2.84 -1.76
CA ILE A 137 4.72 3.03 -1.52
C ILE A 137 5.54 2.16 -2.47
N ALA A 138 5.13 0.93 -2.73
CA ALA A 138 5.81 0.04 -3.67
C ALA A 138 5.86 0.61 -5.09
N ARG A 139 4.72 1.13 -5.60
CA ARG A 139 4.66 1.83 -6.90
C ARG A 139 5.58 3.04 -6.93
N ILE A 140 5.58 3.87 -5.88
CA ILE A 140 6.44 5.05 -5.79
C ILE A 140 7.94 4.67 -5.83
N LEU A 141 8.34 3.62 -5.09
CA LEU A 141 9.71 3.11 -5.10
C LEU A 141 10.10 2.56 -6.47
N LEU A 142 9.24 1.78 -7.12
CA LEU A 142 9.49 1.26 -8.46
C LEU A 142 9.72 2.37 -9.49
N VAL A 143 9.05 3.52 -9.32
CA VAL A 143 9.30 4.70 -10.15
C VAL A 143 10.69 5.26 -9.86
N ASN A 144 11.06 5.68 -8.63
CA ASN A 144 12.32 6.40 -8.43
C ASN A 144 13.13 6.02 -7.17
N TYR A 145 13.32 4.73 -6.88
CA TYR A 145 14.06 4.28 -5.70
C TYR A 145 15.44 4.92 -5.51
N SER A 146 16.16 5.28 -6.59
CA SER A 146 17.53 5.80 -6.51
C SER A 146 17.67 7.19 -5.90
N GLU A 147 16.59 7.98 -5.90
CA GLU A 147 16.58 9.34 -5.31
C GLU A 147 15.83 9.39 -3.97
N LEU A 148 15.23 8.27 -3.55
CA LEU A 148 14.42 8.18 -2.36
C LEU A 148 15.21 7.58 -1.19
N PRO A 149 14.88 7.92 0.06
CA PRO A 149 15.51 7.34 1.25
C PRO A 149 14.96 5.93 1.52
N VAL A 150 15.30 4.98 0.66
CA VAL A 150 14.81 3.59 0.72
C VAL A 150 15.12 2.95 2.08
N ASP A 151 16.26 3.30 2.69
CA ASP A 151 16.69 2.89 4.02
C ASP A 151 15.71 3.29 5.13
N LYS A 152 15.01 4.41 4.98
CA LYS A 152 14.00 4.88 5.92
C LYS A 152 12.61 4.32 5.64
N ILE A 153 12.34 3.96 4.39
CA ILE A 153 11.01 3.51 3.95
C ILE A 153 10.81 2.02 4.24
N ILE A 154 11.82 1.19 3.95
CA ILE A 154 11.73 -0.27 4.04
C ILE A 154 11.35 -0.78 5.43
N PRO A 155 11.91 -0.28 6.55
CA PRO A 155 11.56 -0.80 7.87
C PRO A 155 10.07 -0.65 8.19
N SER A 156 9.50 0.52 7.88
CA SER A 156 8.07 0.78 8.10
C SER A 156 7.19 0.00 7.13
N LEU A 157 7.60 -0.12 5.86
CA LEU A 157 6.87 -0.95 4.89
C LEU A 157 6.80 -2.41 5.32
N LEU A 158 7.93 -3.01 5.73
CA LEU A 158 7.95 -4.41 6.19
C LEU A 158 7.17 -4.62 7.49
N SER A 159 7.07 -3.61 8.35
CA SER A 159 6.27 -3.70 9.59
C SER A 159 4.76 -3.78 9.34
N ALA A 160 4.29 -3.34 8.17
CA ALA A 160 2.89 -3.39 7.79
C ALA A 160 2.49 -4.73 7.12
N LEU A 161 3.45 -5.64 6.91
CA LEU A 161 3.25 -6.90 6.20
C LEU A 161 3.16 -8.11 7.14
N PRO A 162 2.48 -9.21 6.73
CA PRO A 162 1.87 -9.46 5.41
C PRO A 162 0.55 -8.71 5.19
N LEU A 163 0.11 -8.63 3.92
CA LEU A 163 -1.21 -8.07 3.56
C LEU A 163 -2.34 -8.86 4.22
N LYS A 164 -3.40 -8.17 4.63
CA LYS A 164 -4.46 -8.76 5.47
C LYS A 164 -5.84 -8.77 4.82
N ASN A 165 -6.16 -7.77 4.02
CA ASN A 165 -7.49 -7.56 3.45
C ASN A 165 -7.45 -7.29 1.94
N ASP A 166 -6.68 -6.32 1.46
CA ASP A 166 -6.59 -5.98 0.04
C ASP A 166 -5.38 -6.65 -0.62
N PHE A 167 -5.56 -7.91 -1.02
CA PHE A 167 -4.50 -8.70 -1.66
C PHE A 167 -4.19 -8.27 -3.10
N SER A 168 -5.01 -7.39 -3.71
CA SER A 168 -4.76 -6.88 -5.07
C SER A 168 -3.49 -6.00 -5.12
N GLU A 169 -3.16 -5.37 -4.00
CA GLU A 169 -1.97 -4.55 -3.81
C GLU A 169 -0.68 -5.39 -3.67
N GLY A 170 -0.82 -6.71 -3.59
CA GLY A 170 0.31 -7.64 -3.51
C GLY A 170 1.21 -7.61 -4.75
N PHE A 171 0.66 -7.40 -5.94
CA PHE A 171 1.45 -7.41 -7.16
C PHE A 171 2.53 -6.32 -7.17
N PRO A 172 2.20 -5.02 -7.08
CA PRO A 172 3.22 -3.97 -7.06
C PRO A 172 4.13 -4.10 -5.84
N LEU A 173 3.59 -4.53 -4.68
CA LEU A 173 4.34 -4.75 -3.45
C LEU A 173 5.47 -5.78 -3.61
N PHE A 174 5.11 -7.03 -3.96
CA PHE A 174 6.11 -8.10 -4.05
C PHE A 174 7.03 -7.91 -5.25
N HIS A 175 6.57 -7.26 -6.32
CA HIS A 175 7.44 -6.81 -7.40
C HIS A 175 8.51 -5.85 -6.90
N CYS A 176 8.15 -4.84 -6.10
CA CYS A 176 9.10 -3.89 -5.52
C CYS A 176 10.13 -4.58 -4.60
N LEU A 177 9.68 -5.47 -3.72
CA LEU A 177 10.57 -6.21 -2.82
C LEU A 177 11.55 -7.10 -3.61
N TYR A 178 11.04 -7.85 -4.58
CA TYR A 178 11.84 -8.63 -5.51
C TYR A 178 12.86 -7.74 -6.24
N PHE A 179 12.43 -6.61 -6.79
CA PHE A 179 13.29 -5.67 -7.51
C PHE A 179 14.45 -5.17 -6.64
N LEU A 180 14.18 -4.78 -5.39
CA LEU A 180 15.22 -4.31 -4.48
C LEU A 180 16.22 -5.42 -4.11
N VAL A 181 15.74 -6.66 -3.94
CA VAL A 181 16.62 -7.84 -3.70
C VAL A 181 17.47 -8.12 -4.93
N GLN A 182 16.88 -8.09 -6.12
CA GLN A 182 17.58 -8.25 -7.40
C GLN A 182 18.68 -7.19 -7.58
N LYS A 183 18.44 -5.96 -7.10
CA LYS A 183 19.43 -4.87 -7.08
C LYS A 183 20.44 -4.96 -5.93
N GLN A 184 20.33 -5.96 -5.06
CA GLN A 184 21.12 -6.09 -3.82
C GLN A 184 21.11 -4.80 -3.00
N HIS A 185 19.97 -4.10 -2.96
CA HIS A 185 19.90 -2.79 -2.33
C HIS A 185 20.13 -2.92 -0.82
N PRO A 186 21.11 -2.22 -0.21
CA PRO A 186 21.50 -2.43 1.19
C PRO A 186 20.32 -2.36 2.17
N ALA A 187 19.38 -1.45 1.92
CA ALA A 187 18.17 -1.28 2.73
C ALA A 187 17.31 -2.55 2.84
N ILE A 188 17.18 -3.38 1.80
CA ILE A 188 16.40 -4.63 1.90
C ILE A 188 17.28 -5.79 2.36
N MET A 189 18.57 -5.79 1.98
CA MET A 189 19.51 -6.83 2.37
C MET A 189 19.73 -6.89 3.89
N GLY A 190 19.60 -5.75 4.59
CA GLY A 190 19.62 -5.71 6.06
C GLY A 190 18.42 -6.38 6.75
N TYR A 191 17.34 -6.67 6.01
CA TYR A 191 16.08 -7.20 6.55
C TYR A 191 15.69 -8.57 5.98
N LEU A 192 16.63 -9.31 5.37
CA LEU A 192 16.35 -10.62 4.77
C LEU A 192 15.58 -11.57 5.70
N PRO A 193 15.94 -11.77 6.99
CA PRO A 193 15.18 -12.68 7.85
C PRO A 193 13.71 -12.30 8.00
N GLN A 194 13.42 -11.00 8.12
CA GLN A 194 12.04 -10.49 8.19
C GLN A 194 11.32 -10.68 6.86
N LEU A 195 11.98 -10.37 5.74
CA LEU A 195 11.44 -10.57 4.40
C LEU A 195 11.05 -12.03 4.17
N LEU A 196 11.90 -12.99 4.56
CA LEU A 196 11.61 -14.42 4.45
C LEU A 196 10.40 -14.84 5.27
N SER A 197 10.29 -14.32 6.50
CA SER A 197 9.11 -14.55 7.33
C SER A 197 7.84 -14.04 6.66
N ILE A 198 7.88 -12.85 6.05
CA ILE A 198 6.76 -12.26 5.31
C ILE A 198 6.41 -13.12 4.09
N CYS A 199 7.41 -13.51 3.29
CA CYS A 199 7.21 -14.38 2.12
C CYS A 199 6.51 -15.69 2.50
N ASN A 200 6.97 -16.37 3.56
CA ASN A 200 6.36 -17.62 4.02
C ASN A 200 4.92 -17.40 4.53
N ALA A 201 4.68 -16.35 5.31
CA ALA A 201 3.35 -16.00 5.79
C ALA A 201 2.38 -15.69 4.63
N SER A 202 2.85 -14.94 3.62
CA SER A 202 2.06 -14.62 2.43
C SER A 202 1.78 -15.85 1.57
N LEU A 203 2.76 -16.74 1.34
CA LEU A 203 2.55 -17.97 0.57
C LEU A 203 1.59 -18.96 1.23
N SER A 204 1.47 -18.89 2.56
CA SER A 204 0.53 -19.70 3.34
C SER A 204 -0.91 -19.18 3.25
N ASN A 205 -1.11 -17.92 2.83
CA ASN A 205 -2.42 -17.33 2.63
C ASN A 205 -2.94 -17.64 1.21
N GLN A 206 -4.10 -18.28 1.12
CA GLN A 206 -4.72 -18.70 -0.14
C GLN A 206 -5.11 -17.53 -1.05
N ASN A 207 -5.26 -16.31 -0.52
CA ASN A 207 -5.54 -15.12 -1.31
C ASN A 207 -4.30 -14.58 -2.03
N THR A 208 -3.10 -15.02 -1.65
CA THR A 208 -1.85 -14.67 -2.34
C THR A 208 -1.69 -15.53 -3.61
N GLN A 209 -2.14 -14.99 -4.73
CA GLN A 209 -2.18 -15.70 -6.01
C GLN A 209 -1.52 -14.89 -7.14
N GLY A 210 -1.50 -15.48 -8.35
CA GLY A 210 -1.04 -14.82 -9.57
C GLY A 210 0.37 -14.23 -9.46
N GLU A 211 0.52 -12.99 -9.91
CA GLU A 211 1.80 -12.31 -9.96
C GLU A 211 2.42 -12.02 -8.59
N SER A 212 1.59 -11.80 -7.56
CA SER A 212 2.07 -11.65 -6.17
C SER A 212 2.83 -12.91 -5.73
N ARG A 213 2.21 -14.08 -5.92
CA ARG A 213 2.83 -15.38 -5.60
C ARG A 213 4.09 -15.61 -6.44
N ARG A 214 4.05 -15.26 -7.73
CA ARG A 214 5.19 -15.38 -8.64
C ARG A 214 6.40 -14.58 -8.12
N TYR A 215 6.24 -13.31 -7.77
CA TYR A 215 7.36 -12.50 -7.27
C TYR A 215 7.90 -12.95 -5.92
N ILE A 216 7.05 -13.47 -5.03
CA ILE A 216 7.53 -14.08 -3.79
C ILE A 216 8.45 -15.27 -4.12
N MET A 217 8.02 -16.17 -5.01
CA MET A 217 8.83 -17.32 -5.41
C MET A 217 10.13 -16.90 -6.09
N GLU A 218 10.11 -15.90 -6.99
CA GLU A 218 11.33 -15.38 -7.62
C GLU A 218 12.28 -14.74 -6.60
N THR A 219 11.75 -14.08 -5.56
CA THR A 219 12.58 -13.54 -4.47
C THR A 219 13.28 -14.66 -3.69
N LEU A 220 12.56 -15.74 -3.36
CA LEU A 220 13.14 -16.88 -2.65
C LEU A 220 14.22 -17.59 -3.49
N LYS A 221 13.99 -17.73 -4.80
CA LYS A 221 14.98 -18.27 -5.74
C LYS A 221 16.23 -17.40 -5.82
N LEU A 222 16.10 -16.08 -5.89
CA LEU A 222 17.24 -15.15 -5.93
C LEU A 222 18.13 -15.25 -4.68
N LEU A 223 17.56 -15.68 -3.56
CA LEU A 223 18.28 -15.83 -2.30
C LEU A 223 18.83 -17.25 -2.08
N ASP A 224 18.78 -18.11 -3.12
CA ASP A 224 19.20 -19.51 -3.08
C ASP A 224 18.51 -20.33 -1.96
N LEU A 225 17.26 -20.00 -1.64
CA LEU A 225 16.49 -20.72 -0.61
C LEU A 225 15.60 -21.79 -1.24
N PRO A 226 15.47 -22.97 -0.59
CA PRO A 226 14.62 -24.05 -1.10
C PRO A 226 13.16 -23.60 -1.14
N VAL A 227 12.60 -23.51 -2.34
CA VAL A 227 11.16 -23.30 -2.57
C VAL A 227 10.50 -24.66 -2.42
N ASN A 228 9.92 -24.95 -1.25
CA ASN A 228 9.10 -26.14 -1.09
C ASN A 228 7.76 -25.91 -1.80
N ASN A 229 7.56 -26.66 -2.89
CA ASN A 229 6.33 -26.68 -3.70
C ASN A 229 5.13 -27.20 -2.91
#